data_AF-A0A5C7VKP8-F1
#
_entry.id   AF-A0A5C7VKP8-F1
#
_cell.length_a   1.000
_cell.length_b   1.000
_cell.length_c   1.000
_cell.angle_alpha   90.00
_cell.angle_beta   90.00
_cell.angle_gamma   90.00
#
_symmetry.space_group_name_H-M   'P 1'
#
loop_
_entity.id
_entity.type
_entity.pdbx_description
1 polymer ?
#
loop_
_entity_poly.entity_id
_entity_poly.type
_entity_poly.pdbx_seq_one_letter_code
_entity_poly.pdbx_strand_id
1 'polypeptide(L)'
;MTSPHVASPAQRVLAGYPEPLVQQADALWRAGELMPVLRRRHDETHQVRDDAALYDYVQALKTRYLRKAEPLQHVGYDARLRVIQHALGTHTRRTQVQGARLKMRREIRVASLFKDAPAALLRT
;
A
#
# COMPACT_ATOMS: atom_id res chain seq x y z
N MET A 1 -9.43 36.37 -20.00
CA MET A 1 -8.67 35.16 -20.39
C MET A 1 -8.63 34.25 -19.17
N THR A 2 -9.65 33.44 -18.95
CA THR A 2 -9.75 32.55 -17.78
C THR A 2 -9.29 31.17 -18.24
N SER A 3 -8.06 30.80 -17.90
CA SER A 3 -7.51 29.47 -18.18
C SER A 3 -8.44 28.41 -17.55
N PRO A 4 -8.68 27.27 -18.24
CA PRO A 4 -9.49 26.21 -17.67
C PRO A 4 -8.81 25.75 -16.37
N HIS A 5 -9.49 25.91 -15.25
CA HIS A 5 -9.00 25.47 -13.95
C HIS A 5 -9.07 23.94 -13.95
N VAL A 6 -8.05 23.28 -14.49
CA VAL A 6 -7.92 21.82 -14.41
C VAL A 6 -7.95 21.46 -12.94
N ALA A 7 -8.91 20.62 -12.55
CA ALA A 7 -9.07 20.18 -11.18
C ALA A 7 -7.75 19.56 -10.69
N SER A 8 -7.26 20.00 -9.53
CA SER A 8 -6.01 19.48 -9.00
C SER A 8 -6.16 17.99 -8.65
N PRO A 9 -5.07 17.22 -8.65
CA PRO A 9 -5.11 15.84 -8.14
C PRO A 9 -5.68 15.74 -6.73
N ALA A 10 -5.44 16.75 -5.88
CA ALA A 10 -5.98 16.81 -4.53
C ALA A 10 -7.51 16.86 -4.53
N GLN A 11 -8.12 17.70 -5.37
CA GLN A 11 -9.58 17.77 -5.51
C GLN A 11 -10.20 16.46 -6.01
N ARG A 12 -9.52 15.74 -6.91
CA ARG A 12 -10.00 14.45 -7.41
C ARG A 12 -9.90 13.33 -6.38
N VAL A 13 -8.78 13.27 -5.66
CA VAL A 13 -8.52 12.20 -4.68
C VAL A 13 -9.28 12.42 -3.37
N LEU A 14 -9.47 13.67 -2.96
CA LEU A 14 -10.08 14.03 -1.69
C LEU A 14 -11.55 14.47 -1.82
N ALA A 15 -12.19 14.27 -2.98
CA ALA A 15 -13.56 14.72 -3.22
C ALA A 15 -14.60 14.25 -2.18
N GLY A 16 -14.34 13.14 -1.47
CA GLY A 16 -15.21 12.63 -0.40
C GLY A 16 -14.91 13.14 1.01
N TYR A 17 -13.93 14.04 1.17
CA TYR A 17 -13.53 14.60 2.46
C TYR A 17 -14.15 15.99 2.69
N PRO A 18 -14.15 16.51 3.93
CA PRO A 18 -14.67 17.84 4.22
C PRO A 18 -14.04 18.94 3.36
N GLU A 19 -14.86 19.85 2.85
CA GLU A 19 -14.46 20.95 1.96
C GLU A 19 -13.23 21.75 2.45
N PRO A 20 -13.10 22.10 3.74
CA PRO A 20 -11.91 22.82 4.23
C PRO A 20 -10.60 22.05 4.00
N LEU A 21 -10.64 20.71 4.10
CA LEU A 21 -9.46 19.87 3.87
C LEU A 21 -9.10 19.82 2.39
N VAL A 22 -10.11 19.72 1.52
CA VAL A 22 -9.92 19.71 0.07
C VAL A 22 -9.29 21.03 -0.39
N GLN A 23 -9.78 22.16 0.12
CA GLN A 23 -9.24 23.48 -0.17
C GLN A 23 -7.81 23.65 0.34
N GLN A 24 -7.51 23.19 1.56
CA GLN A 24 -6.15 23.24 2.10
C GLN A 24 -5.17 22.42 1.25
N ALA A 25 -5.55 21.21 0.86
CA ALA A 25 -4.71 20.35 0.02
C ALA A 25 -4.50 20.94 -1.38
N ASP A 26 -5.53 21.55 -1.95
CA ASP A 26 -5.46 22.22 -3.25
C ASP A 26 -4.58 23.49 -3.21
N ALA A 27 -4.66 24.29 -2.14
CA ALA A 27 -3.78 25.43 -1.93
C ALA A 27 -2.30 24.99 -1.82
N LEU A 28 -2.02 23.96 -1.03
CA LEU A 28 -0.67 23.38 -0.90
C LEU A 28 -0.17 22.79 -2.23
N TRP A 29 -1.05 22.19 -3.03
CA TRP A 29 -0.70 21.68 -4.36
C TRP A 29 -0.28 22.81 -5.29
N ARG A 30 -1.08 23.89 -5.36
CA ARG A 30 -0.80 25.05 -6.21
C ARG A 30 0.47 25.79 -5.79
N ALA A 31 0.77 25.81 -4.49
CA ALA A 31 2.01 26.37 -3.95
C ALA A 31 3.25 25.48 -4.19
N GLY A 32 3.08 24.23 -4.64
CA GLY A 32 4.18 23.28 -4.77
C GLY A 32 4.70 22.73 -3.42
N GLU A 33 4.03 23.05 -2.31
CA GLU A 33 4.47 22.72 -0.95
C GLU A 33 3.83 21.43 -0.40
N LEU A 34 2.84 20.87 -1.09
CA LEU A 34 2.14 19.67 -0.63
C LEU A 34 3.11 18.51 -0.36
N MET A 35 4.03 18.23 -1.29
CA MET A 35 4.99 17.13 -1.14
C MET A 35 5.98 17.35 0.02
N PRO A 36 6.61 18.54 0.17
CA PRO A 36 7.40 18.87 1.36
C PRO A 36 6.66 18.69 2.69
N VAL A 37 5.41 19.16 2.77
CA VAL A 37 4.59 19.03 3.99
C VAL A 37 4.29 17.57 4.31
N LEU A 38 3.91 16.78 3.31
CA LEU A 38 3.64 15.36 3.49
C LEU A 38 4.88 14.58 3.91
N ARG A 39 6.06 14.89 3.33
CA ARG A 39 7.33 14.25 3.72
C ARG A 39 7.68 14.57 5.16
N ARG A 40 7.61 15.83 5.59
CA ARG A 40 7.87 16.22 6.99
C ARG A 40 6.94 15.51 7.98
N ARG A 41 5.67 15.32 7.61
CA ARG A 41 4.68 14.64 8.47
C ARG A 41 4.87 13.13 8.51
N HIS A 42 5.44 12.54 7.46
CA HIS A 42 5.57 11.11 7.26
C HIS A 42 7.02 10.73 6.88
N ASP A 43 7.98 11.23 7.66
CA ASP A 43 9.41 11.14 7.32
C ASP A 43 10.00 9.74 7.61
N GLU A 44 9.36 8.97 8.49
CA GLU A 44 9.78 7.62 8.82
C GLU A 44 9.39 6.63 7.72
N THR A 45 10.37 6.25 6.90
CA THR A 45 10.28 5.04 6.08
C THR A 45 10.35 3.79 6.96
N HIS A 46 9.58 2.75 6.65
CA HIS A 46 9.65 1.51 7.41
C HIS A 46 10.83 0.63 6.98
N GLN A 47 11.25 -0.26 7.87
CA GLN A 47 12.34 -1.20 7.62
C GLN A 47 11.91 -2.42 6.78
N VAL A 48 10.62 -2.63 6.57
CA VAL A 48 10.08 -3.76 5.81
C VAL A 48 10.23 -3.50 4.30
N ARG A 49 11.42 -3.71 3.73
CA ARG A 49 11.72 -3.31 2.32
C ARG A 49 12.13 -4.46 1.41
N ASP A 50 12.30 -5.65 1.96
CA ASP A 50 12.58 -6.88 1.25
C ASP A 50 11.60 -7.99 1.64
N ASP A 51 11.63 -9.09 0.89
CA ASP A 51 10.68 -10.19 1.07
C ASP A 51 10.88 -10.91 2.42
N ALA A 52 12.09 -10.92 2.97
CA ALA A 52 12.37 -11.55 4.26
C ALA A 52 11.76 -10.74 5.41
N ALA A 53 12.05 -9.44 5.45
CA ALA A 53 11.46 -8.51 6.40
C ALA A 53 9.92 -8.48 6.30
N LEU A 54 9.38 -8.56 5.07
CA LEU A 54 7.93 -8.62 4.85
C LEU A 54 7.33 -9.92 5.39
N TYR A 55 7.99 -11.05 5.15
CA TYR A 55 7.57 -12.33 5.69
C TYR A 55 7.51 -12.31 7.21
N ASP A 56 8.57 -11.84 7.87
CA ASP A 56 8.66 -11.73 9.32
C ASP A 56 7.60 -10.78 9.88
N TYR A 57 7.40 -9.63 9.25
CA TYR A 57 6.37 -8.66 9.63
C TYR A 57 4.96 -9.27 9.60
N VAL A 58 4.61 -9.92 8.49
CA VAL A 58 3.29 -10.55 8.33
C VAL A 58 3.13 -11.73 9.29
N GLN A 59 4.18 -12.50 9.52
CA GLN A 59 4.15 -13.61 10.46
C GLN A 59 3.95 -13.12 11.90
N ALA A 60 4.57 -12.01 12.29
CA ALA A 60 4.34 -11.36 13.59
C ALA A 60 2.89 -10.89 13.73
N LEU A 61 2.32 -10.26 12.69
CA LEU A 61 0.90 -9.85 12.67
C LEU A 61 -0.04 -11.06 12.79
N LYS A 62 0.22 -12.13 12.03
CA LYS A 62 -0.56 -13.37 12.10
C LYS A 62 -0.52 -13.95 13.51
N THR A 63 0.65 -14.04 14.12
CA THR A 63 0.79 -14.57 15.48
C THR A 63 0.06 -13.70 16.50
N ARG A 64 0.11 -12.37 16.35
CA ARG A 64 -0.55 -11.43 17.25
C ARG A 64 -2.08 -11.50 17.17
N TYR A 65 -2.63 -11.51 15.96
CA TYR A 65 -4.08 -11.33 15.74
C TYR A 65 -4.83 -12.61 15.32
N LEU A 66 -4.13 -13.61 14.79
CA LEU A 66 -4.70 -14.80 14.15
C LEU A 66 -4.05 -16.10 14.66
N ARG A 67 -4.00 -16.29 15.98
CA ARG A 67 -3.26 -17.37 16.66
C ARG A 67 -3.53 -18.79 16.13
N LYS A 68 -4.72 -19.07 15.61
CA LYS A 68 -5.13 -20.39 15.08
C LYS A 68 -5.15 -20.48 13.54
N ALA A 69 -4.69 -19.45 12.83
CA ALA A 69 -4.68 -19.47 11.37
C ALA A 69 -3.56 -20.37 10.83
N GLU A 70 -3.82 -21.02 9.69
CA GLU A 70 -2.80 -21.79 8.97
C GLU A 70 -1.58 -20.93 8.60
N PRO A 71 -0.40 -21.54 8.42
CA PRO A 71 0.78 -20.83 7.95
C PRO A 71 0.58 -20.30 6.53
N LEU A 72 1.19 -19.14 6.25
CA LEU A 72 1.28 -18.59 4.90
C LEU A 72 2.43 -19.29 4.18
N GLN A 73 2.17 -19.79 2.98
CA GLN A 73 3.15 -20.53 2.18
C GLN A 73 4.02 -19.63 1.31
N HIS A 74 3.64 -18.37 1.14
CA HIS A 74 4.42 -17.35 0.48
C HIS A 74 3.96 -15.95 0.90
N VAL A 75 4.91 -15.08 1.19
CA VAL A 75 4.72 -13.64 1.35
C VAL A 75 5.83 -12.97 0.57
N GLY A 76 5.52 -11.96 -0.23
CA GLY A 76 6.53 -11.26 -1.01
C GLY A 76 6.01 -10.02 -1.72
N TYR A 77 6.95 -9.18 -2.16
CA TYR A 77 6.63 -8.04 -3.01
C TYR A 77 6.42 -8.47 -4.46
N ASP A 78 5.46 -7.85 -5.13
CA ASP A 78 5.16 -8.08 -6.53
C ASP A 78 5.22 -6.77 -7.31
N ALA A 79 6.21 -6.67 -8.21
CA ALA A 79 6.41 -5.51 -9.06
C ALA A 79 5.36 -5.40 -10.18
N ARG A 80 4.62 -6.48 -10.46
CA ARG A 80 3.55 -6.49 -11.47
C ARG A 80 2.22 -6.03 -10.89
N LEU A 81 2.08 -5.96 -9.56
CA LEU A 81 0.92 -5.34 -8.92
C LEU A 81 0.91 -3.84 -9.20
N ARG A 82 0.04 -3.43 -10.13
CA ARG A 82 -0.22 -2.03 -10.40
C ARG A 82 -1.15 -1.48 -9.33
N VAL A 83 -0.59 -0.74 -8.38
CA VAL A 83 -1.36 -0.05 -7.31
C VAL A 83 -2.47 0.82 -7.91
N ILE A 84 -2.21 1.43 -9.06
CA ILE A 84 -3.16 2.28 -9.80
C ILE A 84 -4.38 1.50 -10.31
N GLN A 85 -4.28 0.17 -10.50
CA GLN A 85 -5.33 -0.69 -11.03
C GLN A 85 -5.89 -1.68 -10.00
N HIS A 86 -6.17 -1.21 -8.77
CA HIS A 86 -7.08 -1.85 -7.80
C HIS A 86 -6.52 -2.87 -6.79
N ALA A 87 -5.21 -2.96 -6.55
CA ALA A 87 -4.71 -3.77 -5.43
C ALA A 87 -3.46 -3.19 -4.78
N LEU A 88 -3.58 -2.83 -3.49
CA LEU A 88 -2.41 -2.55 -2.62
C LEU A 88 -1.60 -3.84 -2.37
N GLY A 89 -2.31 -4.96 -2.38
CA GLY A 89 -1.79 -6.30 -2.27
C GLY A 89 -2.91 -7.29 -2.57
N THR A 90 -2.57 -8.57 -2.65
CA THR A 90 -3.53 -9.66 -2.82
C THR A 90 -3.27 -10.75 -1.80
N HIS A 91 -4.35 -11.36 -1.30
CA HIS A 91 -4.29 -12.60 -0.55
C HIS A 91 -5.06 -13.65 -1.35
N THR A 92 -4.36 -14.66 -1.84
CA THR A 92 -4.97 -15.66 -2.73
C THR A 92 -4.67 -17.08 -2.28
N ARG A 93 -5.60 -17.99 -2.58
CA ARG A 93 -5.42 -19.44 -2.48
C ARG A 93 -5.15 -19.94 -3.89
N ARG A 94 -3.89 -20.26 -4.21
CA ARG A 94 -3.49 -20.83 -5.50
C ARG A 94 -3.27 -22.33 -5.39
N THR A 95 -3.75 -23.05 -6.39
CA THR A 95 -3.44 -24.47 -6.56
C THR A 95 -2.27 -24.61 -7.53
N GLN A 96 -1.22 -25.29 -7.12
CA GLN A 96 -0.02 -25.55 -7.90
C GLN A 96 0.12 -27.06 -8.12
N VAL A 97 0.45 -27.46 -9.35
CA VAL A 97 0.77 -28.86 -9.67
C VAL A 97 2.19 -29.17 -9.19
N GLN A 98 2.34 -30.23 -8.39
CA GLN A 98 3.64 -30.75 -7.96
C GLN A 98 3.70 -32.25 -8.30
N GLY A 99 4.33 -32.57 -9.45
CA GLY A 99 4.30 -33.91 -10.01
C GLY A 99 2.86 -34.31 -10.38
N ALA A 100 2.40 -35.47 -9.90
CA ALA A 100 1.04 -35.95 -10.14
C ALA A 100 -0.02 -35.38 -9.17
N ARG A 101 0.35 -34.50 -8.22
CA ARG A 101 -0.55 -34.03 -7.16
C ARG A 101 -0.80 -32.53 -7.25
N LEU A 102 -2.01 -32.11 -6.88
CA LEU A 102 -2.36 -30.71 -6.70
C LEU A 102 -2.08 -30.29 -5.25
N LYS A 103 -1.24 -29.28 -5.08
CA LYS A 103 -0.93 -28.67 -3.78
C LYS A 103 -1.50 -27.26 -3.74
N MET A 104 -2.31 -27.01 -2.74
CA MET A 104 -2.83 -25.68 -2.46
C MET A 104 -1.84 -24.87 -1.62
N ARG A 105 -1.67 -23.60 -1.98
CA ARG A 105 -0.84 -22.61 -1.28
C ARG A 105 -1.63 -21.34 -1.05
N ARG A 106 -1.48 -20.73 0.13
CA ARG A 106 -1.94 -19.39 0.46
C ARG A 106 -0.77 -18.44 0.31
N GLU A 107 -0.97 -17.43 -0.52
CA GLU A 107 0.05 -16.44 -0.85
C GLU A 107 -0.47 -15.04 -0.53
N ILE A 108 0.39 -14.23 0.07
CA ILE A 108 0.20 -12.79 0.20
C ILE A 108 1.23 -12.11 -0.71
N ARG A 109 0.74 -11.23 -1.59
CA ARG A 109 1.59 -10.41 -2.46
C ARG A 109 1.32 -8.95 -2.16
N VAL A 110 2.36 -8.17 -1.91
CA VAL A 110 2.26 -6.73 -1.64
C VAL A 110 2.86 -5.96 -2.81
N ALA A 111 2.25 -4.86 -3.22
CA ALA A 111 2.81 -4.09 -4.33
C ALA A 111 4.18 -3.50 -3.95
N SER A 112 5.16 -3.57 -4.85
CA SER A 112 6.53 -3.10 -4.58
C SER A 112 6.63 -1.61 -4.23
N LEU A 113 5.62 -0.79 -4.59
CA LEU A 113 5.55 0.62 -4.18
C LEU A 113 5.62 0.79 -2.65
N PHE A 114 5.10 -0.19 -1.90
CA PHE A 114 5.14 -0.14 -0.45
C PHE A 114 6.54 -0.26 0.12
N LYS A 115 7.58 -0.59 -0.64
CA LYS A 115 8.97 -0.57 -0.13
C LYS A 115 9.45 0.83 0.25
N ASP A 116 8.85 1.85 -0.36
CA ASP A 116 9.21 3.26 -0.17
C ASP A 116 8.07 4.04 0.50
N ALA A 117 7.05 3.33 0.99
CA ALA A 117 5.93 3.94 1.69
C ALA A 117 6.35 4.38 3.11
N PRO A 118 5.73 5.45 3.64
CA PRO A 118 5.89 5.80 5.04
C PRO A 118 5.39 4.68 5.96
N ALA A 119 6.05 4.52 7.11
CA ALA A 119 5.71 3.50 8.11
C ALA A 119 4.27 3.58 8.60
N ALA A 120 3.69 4.79 8.64
CA ALA A 120 2.29 5.01 8.99
C ALA A 120 1.31 4.24 8.09
N LEU A 121 1.65 3.98 6.82
CA LEU A 121 0.80 3.26 5.88
C LEU A 121 0.78 1.74 6.11
N LEU A 122 1.64 1.21 6.98
CA LEU A 122 1.64 -0.21 7.35
C LEU A 122 0.92 -0.50 8.68
N ARG A 123 0.51 0.53 9.43
CA ARG A 123 0.00 0.45 10.81
C ARG A 123 -1.35 1.16 11.00
N THR A 124 -2.28 0.93 10.08
CA THR A 124 -3.69 1.34 10.24
C THR A 124 -4.51 0.27 10.94
#